data_AF-G8XAX7-F1
#
_entry.id   AF-G8XAX7-F1
#
_cell.length_a   1.000
_cell.length_b   1.000
_cell.length_c   1.000
_cell.angle_alpha   90.00
_cell.angle_beta   90.00
_cell.angle_gamma   90.00
#
_symmetry.space_group_name_H-M   'P 1'
#
loop_
_entity.id
_entity.type
_entity.pdbx_description
1 polymer ?
#
loop_
_entity_poly.entity_id
_entity_poly.type
_entity_poly.pdbx_seq_one_letter_code
_entity_poly.pdbx_strand_id
1 'polypeptide(L)'
;MIAYLINRLLSLILVYKSITRKEPIPIAISTIPFLFFYLYIIFLFKDFYTYNFLVLLFNGLLMSLLGGLSLSNYYLENKDVNNKNYFLLISTISFVMQNLIFILQKYYTLERLFEPINIILNTLSLYIFYRFIILSEECKNNK
;
A
#
# COMPACT_ATOMS: atom_id res chain seq x y z
N MET A 1 -9.41 12.08 5.98
CA MET A 1 -8.59 11.04 6.66
C MET A 1 -9.36 9.74 6.91
N ILE A 2 -10.57 9.75 7.48
CA ILE A 2 -11.34 8.52 7.74
C ILE A 2 -11.68 7.74 6.45
N ALA A 3 -12.15 8.42 5.40
CA ALA A 3 -12.40 7.80 4.10
C ALA A 3 -11.16 7.09 3.51
N TYR A 4 -9.97 7.64 3.76
CA TYR A 4 -8.72 7.05 3.30
C TYR A 4 -8.40 5.75 4.05
N LEU A 5 -8.62 5.72 5.38
CA LEU A 5 -8.47 4.48 6.17
C LEU A 5 -9.45 3.40 5.72
N ILE A 6 -10.71 3.76 5.47
CA ILE A 6 -11.73 2.84 4.96
C ILE A 6 -11.28 2.27 3.60
N ASN A 7 -10.79 3.13 2.70
CA ASN A 7 -10.25 2.69 1.43
C ASN A 7 -9.08 1.71 1.60
N ARG A 8 -8.15 1.95 2.55
CA ARG A 8 -7.03 1.02 2.82
C ARG A 8 -7.49 -0.32 3.38
N LEU A 9 -8.46 -0.32 4.29
CA LEU A 9 -9.07 -1.56 4.80
C LEU A 9 -9.72 -2.36 3.67
N LEU A 10 -10.50 -1.70 2.81
CA LEU A 10 -11.15 -2.34 1.65
C LEU A 10 -10.11 -2.92 0.69
N SER A 11 -9.07 -2.16 0.34
CA SER A 11 -7.99 -2.65 -0.52
C SER A 11 -7.31 -3.88 0.07
N LEU A 12 -7.03 -3.90 1.38
CA LEU A 12 -6.41 -5.03 2.05
C LEU A 12 -7.31 -6.27 2.02
N ILE A 13 -8.61 -6.12 2.28
CA ILE A 13 -9.58 -7.21 2.21
C ILE A 13 -9.66 -7.78 0.79
N LEU A 14 -9.70 -6.91 -0.23
CA LEU A 14 -9.73 -7.32 -1.64
C LEU A 14 -8.48 -8.11 -2.02
N VAL A 15 -7.29 -7.61 -1.67
CA VAL A 15 -6.02 -8.30 -1.92
C VAL A 15 -5.99 -9.65 -1.23
N TYR A 16 -6.37 -9.70 0.05
CA TYR A 16 -6.42 -10.94 0.80
C TYR A 16 -7.38 -11.95 0.16
N LYS A 17 -8.50 -11.51 -0.43
CA LYS A 17 -9.43 -12.39 -1.15
C LYS A 17 -8.89 -12.85 -2.51
N SER A 18 -8.13 -12.01 -3.20
CA SER A 18 -7.61 -12.26 -4.55
C SER A 18 -6.33 -13.12 -4.59
N ILE A 19 -5.54 -13.11 -3.52
CA ILE A 19 -4.32 -13.91 -3.39
C ILE A 19 -4.66 -15.40 -3.19
N THR A 20 -3.99 -16.26 -3.95
CA THR A 20 -4.18 -17.72 -3.91
C THR A 20 -3.40 -18.37 -2.76
N ARG A 21 -2.13 -18.01 -2.59
CA ARG A 21 -1.22 -18.56 -1.56
C ARG A 21 -1.03 -17.58 -0.41
N LYS A 22 -1.44 -18.01 0.78
CA LYS A 22 -1.46 -17.18 2.00
C LYS A 22 -0.56 -17.77 3.08
N GLU A 23 0.72 -17.94 2.74
CA GLU A 23 1.67 -18.50 3.69
C GLU A 23 2.06 -17.45 4.73
N PRO A 24 1.79 -17.68 6.03
CA PRO A 24 1.94 -16.64 7.05
C PRO A 24 3.40 -16.25 7.28
N ILE A 25 4.35 -17.18 7.11
CA ILE A 25 5.78 -16.92 7.32
C ILE A 25 6.33 -15.95 6.26
N PRO A 26 6.18 -16.19 4.93
CA PRO A 26 6.55 -15.21 3.91
C PRO A 26 5.85 -13.86 4.10
N ILE A 27 4.55 -13.83 4.41
CA ILE A 27 3.82 -12.58 4.64
C ILE A 27 4.43 -11.79 5.81
N ALA A 28 4.73 -12.45 6.93
CA ALA A 28 5.34 -11.82 8.09
C ALA A 28 6.71 -11.23 7.75
N ILE A 29 7.59 -12.02 7.12
CA ILE A 29 8.94 -11.57 6.71
C ILE A 29 8.85 -10.39 5.75
N SER A 30 7.94 -10.45 4.77
CA SER A 30 7.73 -9.38 3.80
C SER A 30 7.11 -8.12 4.40
N THR A 31 6.32 -8.21 5.48
CA THR A 31 5.69 -7.06 6.15
C THR A 31 6.72 -6.21 6.90
N ILE A 32 7.72 -6.86 7.51
CA ILE A 32 8.75 -6.22 8.35
C ILE A 32 9.39 -4.99 7.68
N PRO A 33 9.96 -5.05 6.46
CA PRO A 33 10.62 -3.89 5.86
C PRO A 33 9.67 -2.69 5.69
N PHE A 34 8.41 -2.92 5.31
CA PHE A 34 7.43 -1.83 5.19
C PHE A 34 7.03 -1.27 6.55
N LEU A 35 6.88 -2.13 7.57
CA LEU A 35 6.59 -1.71 8.94
C LEU A 35 7.70 -0.80 9.47
N PHE A 36 8.95 -1.22 9.35
CA PHE A 36 10.11 -0.43 9.78
C PHE A 36 10.17 0.91 9.04
N PHE A 37 9.93 0.91 7.73
CA PHE A 37 9.89 2.13 6.94
C PHE A 37 8.83 3.12 7.44
N TYR A 38 7.60 2.66 7.68
CA TYR A 38 6.52 3.53 8.18
C TYR A 38 6.78 4.02 9.61
N LEU A 39 7.27 3.16 10.50
CA LEU A 39 7.63 3.54 11.86
C LEU A 39 8.74 4.60 11.84
N TYR A 40 9.78 4.40 11.03
CA TYR A 40 10.87 5.36 10.87
C TYR A 40 10.36 6.73 10.45
N ILE A 41 9.47 6.79 9.46
CA ILE A 41 8.86 8.05 9.02
C ILE A 41 8.06 8.70 10.16
N ILE A 42 7.22 7.93 10.87
CA ILE A 42 6.42 8.48 11.97
C ILE A 42 7.32 9.09 13.06
N PHE A 43 8.42 8.42 13.42
CA PHE A 43 9.37 8.90 14.42
C PHE A 43 10.20 10.10 13.96
N LEU A 44 10.43 10.24 12.65
CA LEU A 44 11.20 11.36 12.08
C LEU A 44 10.52 12.71 12.32
N PHE A 45 9.19 12.74 12.32
CA PHE A 45 8.40 13.97 12.44
C PHE A 45 7.82 14.11 13.86
N LYS A 46 8.56 14.79 14.74
CA LYS A 46 8.20 15.03 16.17
C LYS A 46 6.85 15.72 16.39
N ASP A 47 6.31 16.42 15.41
CA ASP A 47 5.04 17.16 15.54
C ASP A 47 3.79 16.29 15.31
N PHE A 48 3.94 15.02 14.92
CA PHE A 48 2.80 14.12 14.76
C PHE A 48 2.09 13.80 16.06
N TYR A 49 2.75 13.97 17.21
CA TYR A 49 2.21 13.63 18.52
C TYR A 49 0.97 14.44 18.91
N THR A 50 0.74 15.60 18.28
CA THR A 50 -0.30 16.55 18.73
C THR A 50 -1.65 16.34 18.04
N TYR A 51 -1.68 15.94 16.76
CA TYR A 51 -2.92 15.69 16.01
C TYR A 51 -2.79 14.61 14.93
N ASN A 52 -3.72 13.64 14.93
CA ASN A 52 -3.85 12.55 13.95
C ASN A 52 -2.79 11.42 14.01
N PHE A 53 -1.99 11.34 15.08
CA PHE A 53 -1.00 10.27 15.29
C PHE A 53 -1.61 8.86 15.11
N LEU A 54 -2.72 8.59 15.79
CA LEU A 54 -3.42 7.29 15.74
C LEU A 54 -3.85 6.92 14.32
N VAL A 55 -4.35 7.89 13.56
CA VAL A 55 -4.77 7.67 12.17
C VAL A 55 -3.58 7.35 11.28
N LEU A 56 -2.46 8.06 11.45
CA LEU A 56 -1.26 7.83 10.66
C LEU A 56 -0.60 6.48 10.99
N LEU A 57 -0.57 6.12 12.27
CA LEU A 57 -0.05 4.85 12.75
C LEU A 57 -0.90 3.68 12.22
N PHE A 58 -2.22 3.79 12.32
CA PHE A 58 -3.12 2.76 11.79
C PHE A 58 -3.01 2.62 10.28
N ASN A 59 -2.90 3.73 9.55
CA ASN A 59 -2.63 3.72 8.11
C ASN A 59 -1.29 3.04 7.78
N GLY A 60 -0.22 3.35 8.53
CA GLY A 60 1.09 2.72 8.38
C GLY A 60 1.04 1.21 8.60
N LEU A 61 0.30 0.75 9.61
CA LEU A 61 0.09 -0.68 9.87
C LEU A 61 -0.64 -1.36 8.69
N LEU A 62 -1.77 -0.80 8.24
CA LEU A 62 -2.51 -1.33 7.09
C LEU A 62 -1.66 -1.39 5.83
N MET A 63 -0.91 -0.32 5.56
CA MET A 63 -0.02 -0.25 4.40
C MET A 63 1.16 -1.21 4.50
N SER A 64 1.68 -1.45 5.71
CA SER A 64 2.74 -2.43 5.92
C SER A 64 2.26 -3.85 5.63
N LEU A 65 1.05 -4.20 6.08
CA LEU A 65 0.43 -5.50 5.78
C LEU A 65 0.15 -5.65 4.29
N LEU A 66 -0.33 -4.59 3.63
CA LEU A 66 -0.56 -4.59 2.19
C LEU A 66 0.78 -4.76 1.42
N GLY A 67 1.84 -4.11 1.89
CA GLY A 67 3.23 -4.32 1.47
C GLY A 67 3.69 -5.76 1.62
N GLY A 68 3.48 -6.36 2.80
CA GLY A 68 3.83 -7.74 3.06
C GLY A 68 3.07 -8.73 2.17
N LEU A 69 1.76 -8.54 2.00
CA LEU A 69 0.93 -9.35 1.13
C LEU A 69 1.37 -9.24 -0.34
N SER A 70 1.64 -8.02 -0.82
CA SER A 70 2.08 -7.80 -2.20
C SER A 70 3.43 -8.45 -2.50
N LEU A 71 4.42 -8.26 -1.62
CA LEU A 71 5.77 -8.77 -1.80
C LEU A 71 5.85 -10.29 -1.62
N SER A 72 5.17 -10.83 -0.62
CA SER A 72 5.11 -12.29 -0.42
C SER A 72 4.40 -12.97 -1.58
N ASN A 73 3.27 -12.43 -2.04
CA ASN A 73 2.54 -12.99 -3.18
C ASN A 73 3.34 -12.92 -4.47
N TYR A 74 4.06 -11.81 -4.69
CA TYR A 74 5.02 -11.68 -5.77
C TYR A 74 6.06 -12.81 -5.74
N TYR A 75 6.67 -13.07 -4.59
CA TYR A 75 7.70 -14.11 -4.47
C TYR A 75 7.15 -15.54 -4.58
N LEU A 76 6.00 -15.82 -3.96
CA LEU A 76 5.42 -17.17 -3.87
C LEU A 76 4.77 -17.65 -5.18
N GLU A 77 4.22 -16.74 -5.97
CA GLU A 77 3.47 -17.06 -7.19
C GLU A 77 4.25 -16.67 -8.47
N ASN A 78 5.57 -16.40 -8.34
CA ASN A 78 6.51 -16.05 -9.42
C ASN A 78 6.61 -17.08 -10.57
N LYS A 79 5.96 -18.24 -10.46
CA LYS A 79 5.92 -19.27 -11.52
C LYS A 79 4.79 -19.07 -12.53
N ASP A 80 3.79 -18.25 -12.24
CA ASP A 80 2.76 -17.88 -13.22
C ASP A 80 3.19 -16.61 -13.97
N VAL A 81 3.32 -16.72 -15.31
CA VAL A 81 3.68 -15.64 -16.26
C VAL A 81 2.68 -14.48 -16.28
N ASN A 82 1.60 -14.55 -15.48
CA ASN A 82 0.61 -13.50 -15.39
C ASN A 82 1.14 -12.33 -14.54
N ASN A 83 1.49 -11.24 -15.24
CA ASN A 83 1.95 -9.94 -14.73
C ASN A 83 1.10 -9.30 -13.60
N LYS A 84 -0.03 -9.90 -13.19
CA LYS A 84 -0.94 -9.40 -12.15
C LYS A 84 -0.19 -9.08 -10.84
N ASN A 85 0.71 -9.94 -10.39
CA ASN A 85 1.38 -9.77 -9.09
C ASN A 85 2.36 -8.59 -9.10
N TYR A 86 2.94 -8.27 -10.26
CA TYR A 86 3.71 -7.03 -10.45
C TYR A 86 2.81 -5.80 -10.30
N PHE A 87 1.59 -5.79 -10.85
CA PHE A 87 0.66 -4.66 -10.67
C PHE A 87 0.33 -4.44 -9.19
N LEU A 88 0.13 -5.51 -8.40
CA LEU A 88 -0.09 -5.37 -6.96
C LEU A 88 1.14 -4.76 -6.25
N LEU A 89 2.34 -5.25 -6.56
CA LEU A 89 3.57 -4.73 -5.96
C LEU A 89 3.80 -3.24 -6.33
N ILE A 90 3.66 -2.90 -7.62
CA ILE A 90 3.85 -1.54 -8.13
C ILE A 90 2.82 -0.58 -7.50
N SER A 91 1.54 -0.96 -7.44
CA SER A 91 0.52 -0.11 -6.79
C SER A 91 0.83 0.10 -5.31
N THR A 92 1.33 -0.92 -4.62
CA THR A 92 1.70 -0.83 -3.21
C THR A 92 2.88 0.11 -2.98
N ILE A 93 3.93 0.01 -3.80
CA ILE A 93 5.08 0.93 -3.75
C ILE A 93 4.63 2.36 -4.04
N SER A 94 3.77 2.56 -5.05
CA SER A 94 3.24 3.88 -5.37
C SER A 94 2.39 4.47 -4.24
N PHE A 95 1.60 3.67 -3.52
CA PHE A 95 0.91 4.12 -2.31
C PHE A 95 1.87 4.48 -1.18
N VAL A 96 3.00 3.77 -1.05
CA VAL A 96 4.05 4.10 -0.07
C VAL A 96 4.67 5.47 -0.41
N MET A 97 4.99 5.71 -1.68
CA MET A 97 5.49 7.01 -2.15
C MET A 97 4.45 8.13 -1.99
N GLN A 98 3.18 7.83 -2.23
CA GLN A 98 2.10 8.77 -1.97
C GLN A 98 2.03 9.16 -0.48
N ASN A 99 2.09 8.20 0.44
CA ASN A 99 2.06 8.49 1.89
C ASN A 99 3.26 9.34 2.31
N LEU A 100 4.45 9.12 1.75
CA LEU A 100 5.61 9.98 1.94
C LEU A 100 5.32 11.42 1.52
N ILE A 101 4.79 11.62 0.31
CA ILE A 101 4.51 12.95 -0.23
C ILE A 101 3.40 13.65 0.56
N PHE A 102 2.38 12.92 1.00
CA PHE A 102 1.34 13.46 1.89
C PHE A 102 1.92 13.99 3.20
N ILE A 103 2.93 13.30 3.75
CA ILE A 103 3.63 13.75 4.95
C ILE A 103 4.48 14.99 4.62
N LEU A 104 5.25 14.97 3.55
CA LEU A 104 6.07 16.11 3.11
C LEU A 104 5.22 17.36 2.85
N GLN A 105 4.07 17.22 2.20
CA GLN A 105 3.11 18.30 1.94
C GLN A 105 2.74 19.04 3.23
N LYS A 106 2.58 18.33 4.34
CA LYS A 106 2.16 18.91 5.61
C LYS A 106 3.26 19.69 6.33
N TYR A 107 4.54 19.37 6.08
CA TYR A 107 5.67 19.95 6.82
C TYR A 107 6.53 20.91 6.00
N TYR A 108 6.46 20.88 4.68
CA TYR A 108 7.23 21.77 3.81
C TYR A 108 6.35 22.87 3.21
N THR A 109 6.89 24.07 3.10
CA THR A 109 6.24 25.27 2.52
C THR A 109 5.94 25.17 1.02
N LEU A 110 6.31 24.07 0.36
CA LEU A 110 6.06 23.78 -1.06
C LEU A 110 4.70 23.08 -1.28
N GLU A 111 3.72 23.30 -0.41
CA GLU A 111 2.40 22.65 -0.40
C GLU A 111 1.73 22.64 -1.79
N ARG A 112 1.79 23.76 -2.52
CA ARG A 112 1.20 23.90 -3.88
C ARG A 112 1.75 22.94 -4.93
N LEU A 113 2.97 22.42 -4.76
CA LEU A 113 3.57 21.45 -5.67
C LEU A 113 3.28 20.01 -5.23
N PHE A 114 3.26 19.76 -3.92
CA PHE A 114 3.06 18.41 -3.40
C PHE A 114 1.61 17.93 -3.52
N GLU A 115 0.64 18.82 -3.43
CA GLU A 115 -0.78 18.47 -3.56
C GLU A 115 -1.13 17.79 -4.90
N PRO A 116 -0.83 18.37 -6.09
CA PRO A 116 -1.13 17.72 -7.36
C PRO A 116 -0.34 16.41 -7.55
N ILE A 117 0.91 16.35 -7.08
CA ILE A 117 1.72 15.12 -7.15
C ILE A 117 1.07 14.00 -6.32
N ASN A 118 0.59 14.34 -5.12
CA ASN A 118 -0.10 13.41 -4.23
C ASN A 118 -1.38 12.85 -4.88
N ILE A 119 -2.17 13.72 -5.53
CA ILE A 119 -3.39 13.32 -6.25
C ILE A 119 -3.06 12.40 -7.44
N ILE A 120 -2.04 12.74 -8.23
CA ILE A 120 -1.61 11.94 -9.40
C ILE A 120 -1.14 10.57 -8.93
N LEU A 121 -0.28 10.50 -7.92
CA LEU A 121 0.21 9.24 -7.35
C LEU A 121 -0.92 8.40 -6.78
N ASN A 122 -1.87 9.01 -6.05
CA ASN A 122 -3.04 8.30 -5.53
C ASN A 122 -3.86 7.65 -6.66
N THR A 123 -4.15 8.44 -7.69
CA THR A 123 -4.96 8.01 -8.83
C THR A 123 -4.26 6.90 -9.61
N LEU A 124 -2.97 7.06 -9.87
CA LEU A 124 -2.16 6.06 -10.57
C LEU A 124 -2.04 4.77 -9.76
N SER A 125 -1.85 4.87 -8.44
CA SER A 125 -1.80 3.71 -7.55
C SER A 125 -3.12 2.96 -7.54
N LEU A 126 -4.26 3.67 -7.45
CA LEU A 126 -5.59 3.08 -7.50
C LEU A 126 -5.86 2.42 -8.85
N TYR A 127 -5.51 3.06 -9.96
CA TYR A 127 -5.67 2.48 -11.30
C TYR A 127 -4.93 1.15 -11.43
N ILE A 128 -3.65 1.13 -11.07
CA ILE A 128 -2.81 -0.08 -11.12
C ILE A 128 -3.37 -1.16 -10.18
N PHE A 129 -3.83 -0.77 -8.99
CA PHE A 129 -4.45 -1.67 -8.03
C PHE A 129 -5.72 -2.33 -8.58
N TYR A 130 -6.64 -1.56 -9.16
CA TYR A 130 -7.85 -2.12 -9.77
C TYR A 130 -7.53 -3.01 -10.96
N ARG A 131 -6.50 -2.67 -11.75
CA ARG A 131 -6.03 -3.54 -12.83
C ARG A 131 -5.58 -4.91 -12.30
N PHE A 132 -4.89 -4.94 -11.17
CA PHE A 132 -4.54 -6.20 -10.49
C PHE A 132 -5.80 -7.01 -10.09
N ILE A 133 -6.81 -6.35 -9.53
CA ILE A 133 -8.05 -7.03 -9.10
C ILE A 133 -8.76 -7.67 -10.29
N ILE A 134 -8.97 -6.92 -11.38
CA ILE A 134 -9.62 -7.42 -12.61
C ILE A 134 -8.89 -8.64 -13.17
N LEU A 135 -7.56 -8.54 -13.32
CA LEU A 135 -6.74 -9.65 -13.81
C LEU A 135 -6.81 -10.89 -12.88
N SER A 136 -6.92 -10.65 -11.57
CA SER A 136 -7.06 -11.73 -10.59
C SER A 136 -8.41 -12.44 -10.68
N GLU A 137 -9.48 -11.69 -10.96
CA GLU A 137 -10.84 -12.24 -11.17
C GLU A 137 -10.94 -13.01 -12.50
N GLU A 138 -10.40 -12.46 -13.59
CA GLU A 138 -10.33 -13.14 -14.89
C GLU A 138 -9.59 -14.49 -14.78
N CYS A 139 -8.45 -14.51 -14.09
CA CYS A 139 -7.70 -15.75 -13.85
C CYS A 139 -8.47 -16.77 -13.01
N LYS A 140 -9.40 -16.32 -12.16
CA LYS A 140 -10.20 -17.19 -11.30
C LYS A 140 -11.39 -17.78 -12.04
N ASN A 141 -12.02 -17.00 -12.92
CA ASN A 141 -13.18 -17.45 -13.70
C ASN A 141 -12.79 -18.40 -14.86
N ASN A 142 -11.55 -18.33 -15.34
CA ASN A 142 -11.02 -19.20 -16.39
C ASN A 142 -10.43 -20.53 -15.87
N LYS A 143 -10.53 -20.82 -14.57
CA LYS A 143 -10.11 -22.08 -13.92
C LYS A 143 -11.33 -22.87 -13.46
#